data_AF-A0A939CSR3-F1
#
_entry.id   AF-A0A939CSR3-F1
#
_cell.length_a   1.000
_cell.length_b   1.000
_cell.length_c   1.000
_cell.angle_alpha   90.00
_cell.angle_beta   90.00
_cell.angle_gamma   90.00
#
_symmetry.space_group_name_H-M   'P 1'
#
loop_
_entity.id
_entity.type
_entity.pdbx_description
1 polymer ?
#
loop_
_entity_poly.entity_id
_entity_poly.type
_entity_poly.pdbx_seq_one_letter_code
_entity_poly.pdbx_strand_id
1 'polypeptide(L)' 'MLPIVSIVEEVGKPGSLEGAAGSLYIEIPVTVTSVTSNGTPQRFRGSYKLRRVNNVPGSTPNQRRWHIYSDNISLEQ' A
#
# COMPACT_ATOMS: atom_id res chain seq x y z
N MET A 1 -5.85 24.68 -1.12
CA MET A 1 -6.07 23.24 -1.37
C MET A 1 -7.56 23.00 -1.39
N LEU A 2 -8.09 22.38 -2.45
CA LEU A 2 -9.51 22.05 -2.51
C LEU A 2 -9.79 20.82 -1.64
N PRO A 3 -10.92 20.76 -0.91
CA PRO A 3 -11.28 19.56 -0.17
C PRO A 3 -11.51 18.39 -1.13
N ILE A 4 -11.04 17.21 -0.72
CA ILE A 4 -11.37 15.94 -1.36
C ILE A 4 -12.78 15.56 -0.92
N VAL A 5 -13.64 15.25 -1.88
CA VAL A 5 -15.05 14.89 -1.63
C VAL A 5 -15.30 13.39 -1.78
N SER A 6 -14.45 12.69 -2.54
CA SER A 6 -14.49 11.23 -2.65
C SER A 6 -13.12 10.66 -2.95
N ILE A 7 -12.87 9.45 -2.44
CA ILE A 7 -11.71 8.62 -2.75
C ILE A 7 -12.22 7.22 -3.08
N VAL A 8 -11.74 6.67 -4.19
CA VAL A 8 -11.93 5.26 -4.55
C VAL A 8 -10.55 4.65 -4.73
N GLU A 9 -10.35 3.47 -4.14
CA GLU A 9 -9.12 2.71 -4.27
C GLU A 9 -9.42 1.36 -4.92
N GLU A 10 -8.67 1.05 -5.97
CA GLU A 10 -8.70 -0.24 -6.64
C GLU A 10 -7.42 -0.99 -6.28
N VAL A 11 -7.58 -2.14 -5.62
CA VAL A 11 -6.48 -2.99 -5.17
C VAL A 11 -6.21 -4.06 -6.22
N GLY A 12 -4.98 -4.09 -6.72
CA GLY A 12 -4.51 -5.07 -7.69
C GLY A 12 -4.19 -6.43 -7.06
N LYS A 13 -3.82 -7.38 -7.92
CA LYS A 13 -3.38 -8.70 -7.47
C LYS A 13 -2.08 -8.57 -6.67
N PRO A 14 -1.99 -9.16 -5.45
CA PRO A 14 -0.73 -9.20 -4.72
C PRO A 14 0.39 -9.86 -5.53
N GLY A 15 1.59 -9.31 -5.41
CA GLY A 15 2.82 -9.88 -5.93
C GLY A 15 3.24 -11.16 -5.21
N SER A 16 4.44 -11.62 -5.52
CA SER A 16 5.04 -12.77 -4.85
C SER A 16 5.34 -12.45 -3.38
N LEU A 17 5.53 -13.50 -2.58
CA LEU A 17 6.02 -13.38 -1.22
C LEU A 17 7.54 -13.38 -1.22
N GLU A 18 8.18 -12.27 -0.87
CA GLU A 18 9.63 -12.18 -0.77
C GLU A 18 10.13 -12.24 0.68
N GLY A 19 11.22 -12.95 0.93
CA GLY A 19 11.86 -13.04 2.25
C GLY A 19 13.18 -12.25 2.31
N ALA A 20 13.36 -11.41 3.33
CA ALA A 20 14.64 -10.75 3.60
C ALA A 20 14.79 -10.36 5.09
N ALA A 21 16.00 -10.59 5.66
CA ALA A 21 16.36 -10.22 7.03
C ALA A 21 15.30 -10.58 8.09
N GLY A 22 14.86 -11.85 8.09
CA GLY A 22 13.84 -12.35 9.04
C GLY A 22 12.43 -11.79 8.83
N SER A 23 12.17 -11.14 7.70
CA SER A 23 10.89 -10.54 7.36
C SER A 23 10.34 -11.10 6.05
N LEU A 24 9.02 -11.04 5.90
CA LEU A 24 8.32 -11.31 4.66
C LEU A 24 7.77 -10.00 4.11
N TYR A 25 7.78 -9.88 2.79
CA TYR A 25 7.28 -8.73 2.04
C TYR A 25 6.32 -9.19 0.95
N ILE A 26 5.36 -8.34 0.63
CA ILE A 26 4.46 -8.50 -0.53
C ILE A 26 4.26 -7.09 -1.10
N GLU A 27 4.39 -6.94 -2.41
CA GLU A 27 3.99 -5.72 -3.10
C GLU A 27 2.55 -5.83 -3.63
N ILE A 28 1.72 -4.82 -3.38
CA ILE A 28 0.31 -4.78 -3.82
C ILE A 28 0.12 -3.54 -4.69
N PRO A 29 -0.11 -3.70 -6.01
CA PRO A 29 -0.42 -2.58 -6.88
C PRO A 29 -1.73 -1.92 -6.47
N VAL A 30 -1.79 -0.60 -6.54
CA VAL A 30 -3.01 0.16 -6.25
C VAL A 30 -3.21 1.27 -7.28
N THR A 31 -4.48 1.56 -7.56
CA THR A 31 -4.90 2.80 -8.17
C THR A 31 -5.76 3.57 -7.17
N VAL A 32 -5.44 4.83 -6.93
CA VAL A 32 -6.27 5.74 -6.14
C VAL A 32 -6.86 6.79 -7.06
N THR A 33 -8.19 6.92 -7.06
CA THR A 33 -8.88 8.02 -7.75
C THR A 33 -9.47 8.95 -6.69
N SER A 34 -9.01 10.20 -6.65
CA SER A 34 -9.58 11.23 -5.78
C SER A 34 -10.35 12.25 -6.61
N VAL A 35 -11.44 12.78 -6.05
CA VAL A 35 -12.19 13.89 -6.65
C VAL A 35 -12.17 15.04 -5.66
N THR A 36 -11.76 16.21 -6.14
CA THR A 36 -11.84 17.44 -5.34
C THR A 36 -13.20 18.10 -5.50
N SER A 37 -13.53 19.06 -4.63
CA SER A 37 -14.76 19.86 -4.74
C SER A 37 -14.97 20.58 -6.08
N ASN A 38 -13.91 20.75 -6.90
CA ASN A 38 -14.04 21.28 -8.26
C ASN A 38 -14.41 20.20 -9.30
N GLY A 39 -14.66 18.97 -8.88
CA GLY A 39 -15.18 17.88 -9.71
C GLY A 39 -14.15 17.15 -10.57
N THR A 40 -12.96 17.70 -10.79
CA THR A 40 -11.92 17.04 -11.58
C THR A 40 -11.33 15.84 -10.83
N PRO A 41 -11.40 14.61 -11.39
CA PRO A 41 -10.73 13.44 -10.83
C PRO A 41 -9.21 13.53 -11.03
N GLN A 42 -8.46 13.13 -10.01
CA GLN A 42 -7.02 12.90 -10.07
C GLN A 42 -6.76 11.41 -9.83
N ARG A 43 -5.97 10.80 -10.71
CA ARG A 43 -5.62 9.38 -10.62
C ARG A 43 -4.18 9.24 -10.18
N PHE A 44 -3.95 8.35 -9.22
CA PHE A 44 -2.64 7.99 -8.70
C PHE A 44 -2.44 6.50 -8.92
N ARG A 45 -1.23 6.11 -9.27
CA ARG A 45 -0.84 4.72 -9.46
C ARG A 45 0.44 4.41 -8.71
N GLY A 46 0.55 3.17 -8.28
CA GLY A 46 1.69 2.74 -7.50
C GLY A 46 1.48 1.41 -6.82
N SER A 47 2.17 1.23 -5.70
CA SER A 47 2.03 0.04 -4.87
C SER A 47 2.21 0.33 -3.38
N TYR A 48 1.60 -0.50 -2.55
CA TYR A 48 1.96 -0.65 -1.15
C TYR A 48 2.92 -1.83 -1.01
N LYS A 49 3.99 -1.64 -0.24
CA LYS A 49 4.82 -2.74 0.25
C LYS A 49 4.32 -3.13 1.63
N LEU A 50 3.81 -4.34 1.77
CA LEU A 50 3.47 -4.92 3.07
C LEU A 50 4.68 -5.62 3.67
N ARG A 51 4.76 -5.62 5.00
CA ARG A 51 5.79 -6.35 5.74
C ARG A 51 5.20 -7.06 6.96
N ARG A 52 5.80 -8.21 7.30
CA ARG A 52 5.69 -8.83 8.64
C ARG A 52 7.01 -9.51 9.01
N VAL A 53 7.21 -9.79 10.30
CA VAL A 53 8.29 -10.68 10.73
C VAL A 53 7.95 -12.15 10.44
N ASN A 54 8.93 -12.92 9.95
CA ASN A 54 8.82 -14.33 9.57
C ASN A 54 8.94 -15.27 10.79
N ASN A 55 8.12 -15.06 11.81
CA ASN A 55 8.01 -15.91 13.01
C ASN A 55 9.36 -16.28 13.68
N VAL A 56 10.39 -15.44 13.54
CA VAL A 56 11.71 -15.72 14.12
C VAL A 56 11.63 -15.80 15.64
N PRO A 57 12.47 -16.61 16.32
CA PRO A 57 12.51 -16.65 17.79
C PRO A 57 12.67 -15.25 18.39
N GLY A 58 11.93 -14.96 19.46
CA GLY A 58 11.89 -13.65 20.09
C GLY A 58 10.95 -12.62 19.45
N SER A 59 10.37 -12.89 18.27
CA SER A 59 9.38 -11.99 17.67
C SER A 59 8.04 -12.02 18.40
N THR A 60 7.43 -10.86 18.61
CA THR A 60 6.13 -10.72 19.26
C THR A 60 4.97 -10.99 18.29
N PRO A 61 3.76 -11.31 18.80
CA PRO A 61 2.56 -11.43 17.96
C PRO A 61 2.28 -10.18 17.12
N ASN A 62 2.57 -8.98 17.65
CA ASN A 62 2.39 -7.72 16.94
C ASN A 62 3.31 -7.60 15.72
N GLN A 63 4.59 -7.98 15.86
CA GLN A 63 5.56 -7.96 14.78
C GLN A 63 5.24 -8.95 13.64
N ARG A 64 4.48 -10.01 13.95
CA ARG A 64 4.08 -11.04 12.98
C ARG A 64 2.84 -10.66 12.18
N ARG A 65 2.20 -9.51 12.46
CA ARG A 65 1.09 -8.99 11.66
C ARG A 65 1.60 -8.23 10.44
N TRP A 66 0.90 -8.42 9.32
CA TRP A 66 1.10 -7.60 8.13
C TRP A 66 0.75 -6.14 8.42
N HIS A 67 1.59 -5.24 7.95
CA HIS A 67 1.37 -3.79 7.98
C HIS A 67 1.92 -3.17 6.69
N ILE A 68 1.39 -2.01 6.32
CA ILE A 68 1.99 -1.18 5.27
C ILE A 68 3.35 -0.72 5.79
N TYR A 69 4.40 -1.09 5.07
CA TYR A 69 5.78 -0.75 5.38
C TYR A 69 6.21 0.52 4.65
N SER A 70 5.82 0.63 3.39
CA SER A 70 6.04 1.80 2.57
C SER A 70 5.02 1.85 1.44
N ASP A 71 4.83 3.03 0.89
CA ASP A 71 4.12 3.25 -0.35
C ASP A 71 5.09 3.78 -1.43
N ASN A 72 4.75 3.51 -2.68
CA ASN A 72 5.33 4.17 -3.83
C ASN A 72 4.16 4.49 -4.77
N ILE A 73 3.50 5.62 -4.51
CA ILE A 73 2.29 6.05 -5.23
C ILE A 73 2.51 7.46 -5.75
N SER A 74 2.24 7.66 -7.04
CA SER A 74 2.44 8.95 -7.71
C SER A 74 1.25 9.31 -8.59
N LEU A 75 1.12 10.60 -8.87
CA LEU A 75 0.12 11.10 -9.81
C LEU A 75 0.38 10.46 -11.19
N GLU A 76 -0.66 9.88 -11.77
CA GLU A 76 -0.63 9.39 -13.15
C GLU A 76 -0.52 10.60 -14.09
N GLN A 77 0.57 10.67 -14.86
CA GLN A 77 0.83 11.72 -15.84
C GLN A 77 0.11 11.45 -17.16
#